data_AF-A0A1V5AMC1-F1
#
_entry.id   AF-A0A1V5AMC1-F1
#
_cell.length_a   1.000
_cell.length_b   1.000
_cell.length_c   1.000
_cell.angle_alpha   90.00
_cell.angle_beta   90.00
_cell.angle_gamma   90.00
#
_symmetry.space_group_name_H-M   'P 1'
#
loop_
_entity.id
_entity.type
_entity.pdbx_description
1 polymer ?
#
loop_
_entity_poly.entity_id
_entity_poly.type
_entity_poly.pdbx_seq_one_letter_code
_entity_poly.pdbx_strand_id
1 'polypeptide(L)'
;MAEEIEISIRQKLREDFVSGKSNALTDEALLELLLSYALSRGNPEPLARKLILEFGGLDNVLSSDFDTLCRVKGVKSYTATLLKLAGYLRSDGIAKDQQSGASRKPQQNLIEFQPLSNQKPVSISQKEKPFPKATAAKHKSDLFTNSVLKEAIEILPSLPDTEDLGKIRAFLKENLPFSGQNTRDRYVPYIVNRLFPDGKADQALRSFARIYPGSQELRDACFYRFCKAEPLMFAICSDLLIPAIGYGRLDRSKIREYLVRRYPSAKVINLSAKAIVNSLVAGGVAQSDRKKICFSYRDPLMASLAFAIHSEFPQPGMYDISTLENSTAIKAMLWNPDKLLPGIYELRNQGILAKVSEIDRFRQFTTKFTIEELVEYFRQRRII
;
A
#
# COMPACT_ATOMS: atom_id res chain seq x y z
N MET A 1 6.21 18.33 -33.66
CA MET A 1 6.49 19.79 -33.67
C MET A 1 6.03 20.51 -32.41
N ALA A 2 4.74 20.83 -32.20
CA ALA A 2 4.33 21.64 -31.04
C ALA A 2 4.62 20.98 -29.67
N GLU A 3 4.36 19.67 -29.53
CA GLU A 3 4.65 18.93 -28.30
C GLU A 3 6.17 18.78 -28.04
N GLU A 4 6.99 18.65 -29.07
CA GLU A 4 8.47 18.57 -28.93
C GLU A 4 9.07 19.91 -28.49
N ILE A 5 8.54 21.02 -29.00
CA ILE A 5 8.95 22.38 -28.59
C ILE A 5 8.58 22.64 -27.13
N GLU A 6 7.39 22.22 -26.68
CA GLU A 6 6.97 22.35 -25.28
C GLU A 6 7.81 21.52 -24.31
N ILE A 7 8.20 20.30 -24.71
CA ILE A 7 9.09 19.44 -23.91
C ILE A 7 10.48 20.08 -23.78
N SER A 8 11.00 20.65 -24.87
CA SER A 8 12.31 21.33 -24.90
C SER A 8 12.34 22.58 -24.01
N ILE A 9 11.29 23.42 -24.03
CA ILE A 9 11.21 24.63 -23.18
C ILE A 9 11.25 24.28 -21.69
N ARG A 10 10.49 23.26 -21.27
CA ARG A 10 10.44 22.82 -19.86
C ARG A 10 11.74 22.21 -19.37
N GLN A 11 12.46 21.51 -20.25
CA GLN A 11 13.79 20.99 -19.92
C GLN A 11 14.79 22.13 -19.72
N LYS A 12 14.79 23.11 -20.63
CA LYS A 12 15.67 24.28 -20.55
C LYS A 12 15.46 25.11 -19.28
N LEU A 13 14.21 25.39 -18.90
CA LEU A 13 13.91 26.14 -17.66
C LEU A 13 14.46 25.45 -16.40
N ARG A 14 14.42 24.11 -16.35
CA ARG A 14 14.98 23.33 -15.24
C ARG A 14 16.49 23.37 -15.22
N GLU A 15 17.12 23.20 -16.37
CA GLU A 15 18.57 23.26 -16.52
C GLU A 15 19.11 24.65 -16.15
N ASP A 16 18.43 25.70 -16.59
CA ASP A 16 18.81 27.08 -16.31
C ASP A 16 18.68 27.42 -14.81
N PHE A 17 17.63 26.93 -14.14
CA PHE A 17 17.46 27.07 -12.68
C PHE A 17 18.51 26.28 -11.89
N VAL A 18 18.77 25.02 -12.26
CA VAL A 18 19.75 24.16 -11.57
C VAL A 18 21.18 24.68 -11.75
N SER A 19 21.49 25.24 -12.92
CA SER A 19 22.79 25.87 -13.20
C SER A 19 22.95 27.26 -12.59
N GLY A 20 21.91 27.81 -11.96
CA GLY A 20 21.95 29.09 -11.27
C GLY A 20 22.17 30.29 -12.19
N LYS A 21 21.71 30.22 -13.45
CA LYS A 21 21.85 31.36 -14.37
C LYS A 21 21.06 32.56 -13.85
N SER A 22 21.64 33.75 -13.94
CA SER A 22 21.05 34.98 -13.41
C SER A 22 19.67 35.31 -14.00
N ASN A 23 19.43 34.94 -15.25
CA ASN A 23 18.14 35.12 -15.94
C ASN A 23 17.07 34.08 -15.55
N ALA A 24 17.43 33.01 -14.82
CA ALA A 24 16.52 31.97 -14.35
C ALA A 24 16.02 32.19 -12.91
N LEU A 25 16.56 33.21 -12.24
CA LEU A 25 16.24 33.57 -10.86
C LEU A 25 15.41 34.86 -10.76
N THR A 26 14.87 35.35 -11.87
CA THR A 26 13.91 36.46 -11.86
C THR A 26 12.52 35.98 -11.44
N ASP A 27 11.71 36.88 -10.88
CA ASP A 27 10.34 36.58 -10.45
C ASP A 27 9.50 35.94 -11.56
N GLU A 28 9.63 36.43 -12.79
CA GLU A 28 8.96 35.90 -13.97
C GLU A 28 9.44 34.48 -14.30
N ALA A 29 10.75 34.23 -14.30
CA ALA A 29 11.33 32.93 -14.67
C ALA A 29 11.03 31.86 -13.62
N LEU A 30 11.05 32.23 -12.34
CA LEU A 30 10.67 31.36 -11.23
C LEU A 30 9.18 31.01 -11.29
N LEU A 31 8.33 31.98 -11.59
CA LEU A 31 6.89 31.74 -11.77
C LEU A 31 6.62 30.87 -13.00
N GLU A 32 7.32 31.11 -14.10
CA GLU A 32 7.21 30.32 -15.33
C GLU A 32 7.60 28.85 -15.08
N LEU A 33 8.72 28.62 -14.40
CA LEU A 33 9.15 27.28 -14.01
C LEU A 33 8.12 26.63 -13.09
N LEU A 34 7.58 27.33 -12.10
CA LEU A 34 6.56 26.80 -11.18
C LEU A 34 5.27 26.42 -11.94
N LEU A 35 4.81 27.28 -12.85
CA LEU A 35 3.65 27.01 -13.70
C LEU A 35 3.87 25.86 -14.68
N SER A 36 5.11 25.61 -15.11
CA SER A 36 5.45 24.47 -15.97
C SER A 36 5.10 23.11 -15.35
N TYR A 37 5.04 23.03 -14.01
CA TYR A 37 4.61 21.83 -13.27
C TYR A 37 3.09 21.76 -13.08
N ALA A 38 2.39 22.89 -13.18
CA ALA A 38 0.93 22.96 -13.09
C ALA A 38 0.23 22.73 -14.44
N LEU A 39 0.83 23.21 -15.54
CA LEU A 39 0.22 23.19 -16.87
C LEU A 39 0.59 21.91 -17.64
N SER A 40 -0.40 21.13 -18.03
CA SER A 40 -0.19 19.86 -18.76
C SER A 40 0.11 20.03 -20.25
N ARG A 41 -0.29 21.17 -20.85
CA ARG A 41 -0.05 21.55 -22.26
C ARG A 41 0.04 23.08 -22.37
N GLY A 42 0.79 23.57 -23.34
CA GLY A 42 0.97 25.00 -23.61
C GLY A 42 2.22 25.61 -22.96
N ASN A 43 2.62 26.77 -23.48
CA ASN A 43 3.73 27.57 -22.97
C ASN A 43 3.32 28.27 -21.64
N PRO A 44 4.07 28.08 -20.52
CA PRO A 44 3.80 28.76 -19.25
C PRO A 44 4.14 30.26 -19.25
N GLU A 45 5.04 30.72 -20.15
CA GLU A 45 5.55 32.10 -20.21
C GLU A 45 4.44 33.18 -20.26
N PRO A 46 3.39 33.07 -21.11
CA PRO A 46 2.36 34.10 -21.20
C PRO A 46 1.51 34.19 -19.93
N LEU A 47 1.32 33.07 -19.23
CA LEU A 47 0.58 33.04 -17.97
C LEU A 47 1.42 33.61 -16.82
N ALA A 48 2.72 33.29 -16.78
CA ALA A 48 3.65 33.86 -15.80
C ALA A 48 3.70 35.38 -15.91
N ARG A 49 3.93 35.90 -17.12
CA ARG A 49 3.97 37.35 -17.38
C ARG A 49 2.66 38.04 -16.99
N LYS A 50 1.52 37.42 -17.32
CA LYS A 50 0.20 37.97 -16.97
C LYS A 50 0.01 38.06 -15.46
N LEU A 51 0.40 37.03 -14.71
CA LEU A 51 0.28 37.03 -13.25
C LEU A 51 1.21 38.06 -12.60
N ILE A 52 2.43 38.23 -13.10
CA ILE A 52 3.34 39.27 -12.58
C ILE A 52 2.80 40.67 -12.86
N LEU A 53 2.23 40.92 -14.05
CA LEU A 53 1.62 42.20 -14.37
C LEU A 53 0.37 42.52 -13.53
N GLU A 54 -0.43 41.51 -13.21
CA GLU A 54 -1.69 41.67 -12.47
C GLU A 54 -1.46 41.82 -10.95
N PHE A 55 -0.47 41.14 -10.39
CA PHE A 55 -0.20 41.12 -8.94
C PHE A 55 1.07 41.90 -8.53
N GLY A 56 1.87 42.37 -9.49
CA GLY A 56 3.02 43.25 -9.24
C GLY A 56 4.26 42.57 -8.65
N GLY A 57 4.39 41.24 -8.79
CA GLY A 57 5.58 40.49 -8.35
C GLY A 57 5.27 39.07 -7.86
N LEU A 58 6.29 38.22 -7.75
CA LEU A 58 6.14 36.81 -7.38
C LEU A 58 5.56 36.67 -5.96
N ASP A 59 6.01 37.50 -5.02
CA ASP A 59 5.58 37.50 -3.61
C ASP A 59 4.08 37.71 -3.47
N ASN A 60 3.55 38.65 -4.26
CA ASN A 60 2.14 39.00 -4.27
C ASN A 60 1.31 37.89 -4.91
N VAL A 61 1.79 37.24 -5.97
CA VAL A 61 1.14 36.08 -6.58
C VAL A 61 1.01 34.93 -5.58
N LEU A 62 2.07 34.64 -4.81
CA LEU A 62 2.08 33.54 -3.83
C LEU A 62 1.21 33.84 -2.59
N SER A 63 1.13 35.11 -2.20
CA SER A 63 0.38 35.56 -1.02
C SER A 63 -1.10 35.79 -1.29
N SER A 64 -1.49 36.02 -2.56
CA SER A 64 -2.88 36.26 -2.99
C SER A 64 -3.86 35.18 -2.56
N ASP A 65 -5.12 35.56 -2.38
CA ASP A 65 -6.17 34.61 -2.02
C ASP A 65 -6.51 33.65 -3.18
N PHE A 66 -7.03 32.47 -2.81
CA PHE A 66 -7.27 31.39 -3.77
C PHE A 66 -8.31 31.75 -4.84
N ASP A 67 -9.37 32.47 -4.45
CA ASP A 67 -10.47 32.82 -5.34
C ASP A 67 -10.05 33.90 -6.35
N THR A 68 -9.24 34.87 -5.93
CA THR A 68 -8.65 35.90 -6.80
C THR A 68 -7.69 35.29 -7.81
N LEU A 69 -6.86 34.33 -7.41
CA LEU A 69 -6.00 33.60 -8.35
C LEU A 69 -6.82 32.84 -9.41
N CYS A 70 -7.95 32.23 -9.02
CA CYS A 70 -8.81 31.48 -9.94
C CYS A 70 -9.61 32.38 -10.91
N ARG A 71 -9.73 33.69 -10.66
CA ARG A 71 -10.36 34.64 -11.59
C ARG A 71 -9.49 34.93 -12.81
N VAL A 72 -8.18 34.70 -12.72
CA VAL A 72 -7.25 34.91 -13.83
C VAL A 72 -7.46 33.84 -14.90
N LYS A 73 -7.91 34.28 -16.10
CA LYS A 73 -8.05 33.39 -17.26
C LYS A 73 -6.75 32.61 -17.52
N GLY A 74 -6.81 31.29 -17.37
CA GLY A 74 -5.68 30.37 -17.51
C GLY A 74 -5.28 29.67 -16.20
N VAL A 75 -5.67 30.22 -15.04
CA VAL A 75 -5.44 29.63 -13.72
C VAL A 75 -6.62 28.75 -13.34
N LYS A 76 -6.38 27.45 -13.23
CA LYS A 76 -7.36 26.48 -12.70
C LYS A 76 -7.08 26.24 -11.23
N SER A 77 -8.03 25.63 -10.52
CA SER A 77 -7.90 25.29 -9.10
C SER A 77 -6.60 24.54 -8.76
N TYR A 78 -6.13 23.66 -9.65
CA TYR A 78 -4.86 22.96 -9.50
C TYR A 78 -3.64 23.90 -9.53
N THR A 79 -3.61 24.84 -10.47
CA THR A 79 -2.56 25.87 -10.58
C THR A 79 -2.56 26.79 -9.36
N ALA A 80 -3.73 27.26 -8.93
CA ALA A 80 -3.87 28.09 -7.74
C ALA A 80 -3.40 27.35 -6.46
N THR A 81 -3.69 26.05 -6.35
CA THR A 81 -3.23 25.22 -5.23
C THR A 81 -1.69 25.14 -5.17
N LEU A 82 -1.02 24.96 -6.31
CA LEU A 82 0.44 24.94 -6.38
C LEU A 82 1.06 26.26 -5.94
N LEU A 83 0.49 27.39 -6.37
CA LEU A 83 0.95 28.73 -5.99
C LEU A 83 0.80 28.97 -4.48
N LYS A 84 -0.35 28.60 -3.89
CA LYS A 84 -0.55 28.70 -2.44
C LYS A 84 0.40 27.81 -1.64
N LEU A 85 0.71 26.61 -2.15
CA LEU A 85 1.68 25.71 -1.53
C LEU A 85 3.09 26.30 -1.53
N ALA A 86 3.52 26.87 -2.66
CA ALA A 86 4.82 27.55 -2.73
C ALA A 86 4.88 28.78 -1.78
N GLY A 87 3.80 29.55 -1.68
CA GLY A 87 3.69 30.65 -0.71
C GLY A 87 3.78 30.18 0.75
N TYR A 88 3.06 29.10 1.09
CA TYR A 88 3.10 28.51 2.43
C TYR A 88 4.52 28.10 2.83
N LEU A 89 5.22 27.36 1.95
CA LEU A 89 6.59 26.89 2.20
C LEU A 89 7.57 28.04 2.41
N ARG A 90 7.39 29.15 1.68
CA ARG A 90 8.20 30.35 1.85
C ARG A 90 7.93 31.05 3.18
N SER A 91 6.67 31.18 3.57
CA SER A 91 6.30 31.81 4.86
C SER A 91 6.75 31.01 6.08
N ASP A 92 6.70 29.67 6.01
CA ASP A 92 7.12 28.77 7.11
C ASP A 92 8.66 28.72 7.26
N GLY A 93 9.40 29.07 6.19
CA GLY A 93 10.86 29.23 6.23
C GLY A 93 11.32 30.49 6.95
N ILE A 94 10.59 31.61 6.82
CA ILE A 94 10.92 32.90 7.45
C ILE A 94 10.66 32.87 8.97
N ALA A 95 9.65 32.12 9.43
CA ALA A 95 9.32 31.99 10.85
C ALA A 95 10.39 31.23 11.68
N LYS A 96 11.25 30.43 11.03
CA LYS A 96 12.31 29.67 11.70
C LYS A 96 13.64 30.42 11.79
N ASP A 97 13.87 31.43 10.95
CA ASP A 97 15.16 32.17 10.93
C ASP A 97 15.21 33.33 11.93
N GLN A 98 14.06 33.84 12.40
CA GLN A 98 13.99 34.95 13.37
C GLN A 98 14.13 34.52 14.85
N GLN A 99 14.27 33.23 15.16
CA GLN A 99 14.53 32.73 16.53
C GLN A 99 16.00 32.35 16.79
N SER A 100 16.89 32.51 15.80
CA SER A 100 18.33 32.23 15.92
C SER A 100 19.15 33.53 15.96
N GLY A 101 18.83 34.40 16.91
CA GLY A 101 19.57 35.64 17.16
C GLY A 101 19.53 36.03 18.63
N ALA A 102 20.65 35.78 19.33
CA ALA A 102 21.10 36.33 20.61
C ALA A 102 21.03 35.46 21.88
N SER A 103 22.25 35.20 22.39
CA SER A 103 22.68 34.76 23.72
C SER A 103 22.58 33.28 24.11
N ARG A 104 23.58 32.50 23.69
CA ARG A 104 24.14 31.40 24.50
C ARG A 104 25.44 31.88 25.16
N LYS A 105 25.46 31.99 26.49
CA LYS A 105 26.71 32.01 27.28
C LYS A 105 27.13 30.58 27.62
N PRO A 106 28.44 30.26 27.62
CA PRO A 106 28.94 28.93 27.89
C PRO A 106 29.10 28.71 29.39
N GLN A 107 28.53 27.63 29.94
CA GLN A 107 28.87 27.15 31.27
C GLN A 107 29.61 25.81 31.18
N GLN A 108 30.90 25.90 31.44
CA GLN A 108 31.71 24.81 31.98
C GLN A 108 31.22 24.47 33.38
N ASN A 109 31.16 23.19 33.73
CA ASN A 109 31.46 22.63 35.06
C ASN A 109 31.50 21.10 34.91
N LEU A 110 32.68 20.49 34.94
CA LEU A 110 33.41 19.99 36.12
C LEU A 110 32.86 18.62 36.57
N ILE A 111 33.59 17.57 36.19
CA ILE A 111 33.35 16.18 36.59
C ILE A 111 33.84 16.04 38.04
N GLU A 112 32.92 15.72 38.95
CA GLU A 112 33.23 15.38 40.34
C GLU A 112 33.03 13.87 40.53
N PHE A 113 34.12 13.14 40.81
CA PHE A 113 34.13 11.72 41.11
C PHE A 113 33.72 11.48 42.58
N GLN A 114 32.84 10.50 42.82
CA GLN A 114 32.67 9.89 44.14
C GLN A 114 32.84 8.36 44.09
N PRO A 115 33.42 7.71 45.12
CA PRO A 115 33.89 6.33 45.05
C PRO A 115 32.85 5.29 45.50
N LEU A 116 33.02 4.05 45.00
CA LEU A 116 32.29 2.85 45.42
C LEU A 116 32.63 2.47 46.87
N SER A 117 31.61 2.26 47.70
CA SER A 117 31.67 1.34 48.85
C SER A 117 30.27 0.96 49.36
N ASN A 118 29.85 -0.29 49.08
CA ASN A 118 29.33 -1.31 49.99
C ASN A 118 28.35 -2.30 49.31
N GLN A 119 28.62 -3.59 49.55
CA GLN A 119 28.08 -4.78 48.86
C GLN A 119 26.67 -5.21 49.37
N LYS A 120 25.74 -5.61 48.47
CA LYS A 120 25.18 -6.97 48.17
C LYS A 120 23.72 -7.14 48.70
N PRO A 121 22.88 -8.08 48.19
CA PRO A 121 22.85 -8.76 46.88
C PRO A 121 21.50 -8.58 46.13
N VAL A 122 21.50 -9.10 44.90
CA VAL A 122 20.44 -9.14 43.89
C VAL A 122 19.08 -9.65 44.40
N SER A 123 18.00 -8.96 44.01
CA SER A 123 16.64 -9.48 43.93
C SER A 123 16.04 -9.07 42.58
N ILE A 124 15.89 -10.03 41.67
CA ILE A 124 15.23 -9.82 40.38
C ILE A 124 13.72 -9.76 40.64
N SER A 125 13.12 -8.60 40.46
CA SER A 125 11.68 -8.45 40.28
C SER A 125 11.45 -7.60 39.04
N GLN A 126 11.17 -8.29 37.93
CA GLN A 126 10.71 -7.68 36.69
C GLN A 126 9.31 -7.10 36.94
N LYS A 127 9.22 -5.78 37.04
CA LYS A 127 7.98 -5.05 36.75
C LYS A 127 8.08 -4.50 35.34
N GLU A 128 7.35 -5.15 34.44
CA GLU A 128 7.09 -4.73 33.07
C GLU A 128 6.65 -3.26 33.03
N LYS A 129 7.32 -2.47 32.18
CA LYS A 129 6.81 -1.14 31.79
C LYS A 129 5.99 -1.29 30.50
N PRO A 130 4.80 -0.66 30.41
CA PRO A 130 3.89 -0.87 29.29
C PRO A 130 4.48 -0.34 27.98
N PHE A 131 4.30 -1.10 26.91
CA PHE A 131 4.62 -0.70 25.53
C PHE A 131 3.95 0.65 25.17
N PRO A 132 4.65 1.57 24.49
CA PRO A 132 4.05 2.80 24.01
C PRO A 132 2.96 2.48 22.99
N LYS A 133 1.74 2.99 23.26
CA LYS A 133 0.58 2.87 22.39
C LYS A 133 0.90 3.38 20.98
N ALA A 134 0.59 2.54 19.99
CA ALA A 134 0.65 2.88 18.57
C ALA A 134 -0.09 4.19 18.31
N THR A 135 0.62 5.17 17.76
CA THR A 135 0.03 6.42 17.28
C THR A 135 -1.00 6.10 16.20
N ALA A 136 -2.23 6.56 16.41
CA ALA A 136 -3.36 6.36 15.52
C ALA A 136 -3.01 6.68 14.06
N ALA A 137 -3.12 5.67 13.19
CA ALA A 137 -2.87 5.80 11.77
C ALA A 137 -3.86 6.80 11.15
N LYS A 138 -3.34 7.82 10.46
CA LYS A 138 -4.12 8.74 9.61
C LYS A 138 -5.03 7.92 8.68
N HIS A 139 -6.31 8.29 8.59
CA HIS A 139 -7.31 7.72 7.68
C HIS A 139 -6.72 7.56 6.26
N LYS A 140 -6.27 6.36 5.91
CA LYS A 140 -6.10 5.98 4.50
C LYS A 140 -7.50 5.95 3.90
N SER A 141 -7.69 6.51 2.71
CA SER A 141 -8.95 6.30 1.99
C SER A 141 -9.14 4.80 1.79
N ASP A 142 -10.29 4.23 2.17
CA ASP A 142 -10.63 2.82 1.94
C ASP A 142 -10.56 2.41 0.45
N LEU A 143 -10.56 3.39 -0.46
CA LEU A 143 -10.40 3.17 -1.89
C LEU A 143 -8.92 3.02 -2.28
N PHE A 144 -8.62 1.98 -3.03
CA PHE A 144 -7.35 1.82 -3.74
C PHE A 144 -7.55 1.96 -5.26
N THR A 145 -6.59 2.59 -5.94
CA THR A 145 -6.68 2.87 -7.40
C THR A 145 -5.82 1.97 -8.27
N ASN A 146 -4.84 1.30 -7.67
CA ASN A 146 -3.91 0.42 -8.36
C ASN A 146 -3.88 -0.92 -7.63
N SER A 147 -4.12 -2.01 -8.35
CA SER A 147 -4.02 -3.36 -7.79
C SER A 147 -2.57 -3.75 -7.58
N VAL A 148 -1.77 -3.73 -8.66
CA VAL A 148 -0.37 -4.20 -8.70
C VAL A 148 -0.20 -5.64 -8.18
N LEU A 149 -1.29 -6.40 -8.00
CA LEU A 149 -1.27 -7.73 -7.41
C LEU A 149 -0.70 -8.76 -8.39
N LYS A 150 -0.96 -8.60 -9.69
CA LYS A 150 -0.42 -9.49 -10.72
C LYS A 150 1.11 -9.42 -10.72
N GLU A 151 1.65 -8.22 -10.78
CA GLU A 151 3.09 -7.98 -10.80
C GLU A 151 3.73 -8.41 -9.48
N ALA A 152 3.03 -8.20 -8.36
CA ALA A 152 3.46 -8.69 -7.06
C ALA A 152 3.56 -10.23 -7.03
N ILE A 153 2.56 -10.95 -7.54
CA ILE A 153 2.57 -12.42 -7.62
C ILE A 153 3.72 -12.92 -8.51
N GLU A 154 3.95 -12.28 -9.66
CA GLU A 154 4.97 -12.68 -10.62
C GLU A 154 6.40 -12.50 -10.07
N ILE A 155 6.66 -11.41 -9.33
CA ILE A 155 7.99 -11.09 -8.82
C ILE A 155 8.32 -11.76 -7.47
N LEU A 156 7.30 -12.19 -6.71
CA LEU A 156 7.44 -12.71 -5.35
C LEU A 156 8.41 -13.90 -5.23
N PRO A 157 8.39 -14.91 -6.14
CA PRO A 157 9.33 -16.04 -6.07
C PRO A 157 10.80 -15.62 -6.22
N SER A 158 11.06 -14.50 -6.91
CA SER A 158 12.40 -13.98 -7.19
C SER A 158 12.92 -13.03 -6.10
N LEU A 159 12.14 -12.71 -5.07
CA LEU A 159 12.59 -11.81 -4.02
C LEU A 159 13.82 -12.36 -3.28
N PRO A 160 14.76 -11.49 -2.86
CA PRO A 160 15.91 -11.88 -2.08
C PRO A 160 15.49 -12.53 -0.75
N ASP A 161 16.33 -13.44 -0.24
CA ASP A 161 16.09 -14.10 1.03
C ASP A 161 16.51 -13.22 2.21
N THR A 162 15.65 -12.27 2.55
CA THR A 162 15.90 -11.29 3.61
C THR A 162 14.59 -10.77 4.19
N GLU A 163 14.58 -10.50 5.50
CA GLU A 163 13.46 -9.83 6.17
C GLU A 163 13.50 -8.30 6.00
N ASP A 164 14.62 -7.76 5.49
CA ASP A 164 14.85 -6.34 5.35
C ASP A 164 14.05 -5.75 4.17
N LEU A 165 13.02 -4.96 4.51
CA LEU A 165 12.19 -4.27 3.52
C LEU A 165 12.97 -3.28 2.65
N GLY A 166 14.10 -2.74 3.11
CA GLY A 166 14.96 -1.86 2.31
C GLY A 166 15.53 -2.60 1.10
N LYS A 167 16.09 -3.80 1.33
CA LYS A 167 16.61 -4.67 0.27
C LYS A 167 15.51 -5.13 -0.67
N ILE A 168 14.34 -5.48 -0.14
CA ILE A 168 13.17 -5.87 -0.95
C ILE A 168 12.71 -4.70 -1.82
N ARG A 169 12.62 -3.48 -1.29
CA ARG A 169 12.27 -2.28 -2.06
C ARG A 169 13.28 -2.00 -3.17
N ALA A 170 14.57 -2.09 -2.89
CA ALA A 170 15.62 -1.92 -3.89
C ALA A 170 15.48 -2.93 -5.03
N PHE A 171 15.32 -4.21 -4.69
CA PHE A 171 15.10 -5.27 -5.66
C PHE A 171 13.87 -5.01 -6.54
N LEU A 172 12.73 -4.64 -5.93
CA LEU A 172 11.49 -4.35 -6.66
C LEU A 172 11.65 -3.13 -7.60
N LYS A 173 12.40 -2.10 -7.20
CA LYS A 173 12.64 -0.91 -8.04
C LYS A 173 13.39 -1.23 -9.33
N GLU A 174 14.24 -2.25 -9.31
CA GLU A 174 15.04 -2.66 -10.47
C GLU A 174 14.30 -3.67 -11.36
N ASN A 175 13.53 -4.58 -10.74
CA ASN A 175 13.03 -5.79 -11.41
C ASN A 175 11.53 -5.76 -11.75
N LEU A 176 10.77 -4.74 -11.32
CA LEU A 176 9.36 -4.65 -11.70
C LEU A 176 9.18 -4.46 -13.23
N PRO A 177 8.14 -5.08 -13.83
CA PRO A 177 7.91 -5.07 -15.29
C PRO A 177 7.26 -3.76 -15.77
N PHE A 178 7.78 -2.61 -15.32
CA PHE A 178 7.38 -1.29 -15.79
C PHE A 178 8.59 -0.57 -16.38
N SER A 179 8.44 0.01 -17.56
CA SER A 179 9.52 0.70 -18.28
C SER A 179 10.00 1.99 -17.57
N GLY A 180 9.12 2.69 -16.87
CA GLY A 180 9.44 3.95 -16.20
C GLY A 180 9.91 3.75 -14.76
N GLN A 181 11.09 4.27 -14.42
CA GLN A 181 11.63 4.23 -13.06
C GLN A 181 10.68 4.88 -12.04
N ASN A 182 10.12 6.06 -12.37
CA ASN A 182 9.13 6.75 -11.53
C ASN A 182 7.88 5.89 -11.25
N THR A 183 7.47 5.05 -12.22
CA THR A 183 6.34 4.14 -12.05
C THR A 183 6.69 3.01 -11.09
N ARG A 184 7.89 2.42 -11.23
CA ARG A 184 8.40 1.41 -10.29
C ARG A 184 8.49 1.98 -8.88
N ASP A 185 9.11 3.15 -8.72
CA ASP A 185 9.23 3.85 -7.44
C ASP A 185 7.86 4.12 -6.79
N ARG A 186 6.86 4.50 -7.59
CA ARG A 186 5.49 4.71 -7.11
C ARG A 186 4.84 3.41 -6.67
N TYR A 187 5.05 2.30 -7.38
CA TYR A 187 4.34 1.03 -7.14
C TYR A 187 4.96 0.13 -6.08
N VAL A 188 6.26 0.24 -5.86
CA VAL A 188 6.99 -0.52 -4.82
C VAL A 188 6.32 -0.42 -3.44
N PRO A 189 5.95 0.77 -2.91
CA PRO A 189 5.28 0.86 -1.61
C PRO A 189 3.94 0.13 -1.55
N TYR A 190 3.19 0.07 -2.65
CA TYR A 190 1.90 -0.65 -2.66
C TYR A 190 2.11 -2.16 -2.52
N ILE A 191 3.08 -2.72 -3.23
CA ILE A 191 3.41 -4.15 -3.14
C ILE A 191 3.86 -4.48 -1.72
N VAL A 192 4.84 -3.73 -1.21
CA VAL A 192 5.44 -4.00 0.11
C VAL A 192 4.40 -3.88 1.22
N ASN A 193 3.62 -2.80 1.25
CA ASN A 193 2.67 -2.58 2.34
C ASN A 193 1.50 -3.57 2.33
N ARG A 194 1.17 -4.17 1.17
CA ARG A 194 0.05 -5.12 1.05
C ARG A 194 0.46 -6.56 1.30
N LEU A 195 1.65 -6.95 0.85
CA LEU A 195 2.16 -8.29 1.08
C LEU A 195 2.82 -8.44 2.45
N PHE A 196 3.43 -7.37 2.96
CA PHE A 196 4.22 -7.35 4.20
C PHE A 196 3.73 -6.26 5.16
N PRO A 197 2.48 -6.34 5.65
CA PRO A 197 1.88 -5.29 6.47
C PRO A 197 2.57 -5.08 7.82
N ASP A 198 3.21 -6.12 8.37
CA ASP A 198 3.86 -6.11 9.69
C ASP A 198 5.24 -5.43 9.70
N GLY A 199 5.63 -4.82 8.56
CA GLY A 199 6.88 -4.07 8.47
C GLY A 199 8.13 -4.94 8.31
N LYS A 200 7.97 -6.25 8.08
CA LYS A 200 9.04 -7.20 7.75
C LYS A 200 8.67 -8.04 6.54
N ALA A 201 9.65 -8.37 5.70
CA ALA A 201 9.44 -9.32 4.61
C ALA A 201 9.43 -10.75 5.16
N ASP A 202 8.27 -11.19 5.65
CA ASP A 202 8.12 -12.48 6.31
C ASP A 202 8.63 -13.64 5.43
N GLN A 203 9.28 -14.60 6.08
CA GLN A 203 9.88 -15.74 5.41
C GLN A 203 8.82 -16.68 4.85
N ALA A 204 7.66 -16.78 5.51
CA ALA A 204 6.59 -17.69 5.14
C ALA A 204 6.07 -17.41 3.72
N LEU A 205 5.63 -16.19 3.42
CA LEU A 205 5.10 -15.84 2.09
C LEU A 205 6.18 -15.95 1.01
N ARG A 206 7.41 -15.49 1.27
CA ARG A 206 8.53 -15.58 0.31
C ARG A 206 8.90 -17.03 0.01
N SER A 207 8.99 -17.87 1.04
CA SER A 207 9.28 -19.30 0.88
C SER A 207 8.15 -20.02 0.16
N PHE A 208 6.89 -19.71 0.50
CA PHE A 208 5.72 -20.28 -0.16
C PHE A 208 5.71 -19.94 -1.66
N ALA A 209 6.07 -18.70 -2.03
CA ALA A 209 6.17 -18.28 -3.42
C ALA A 209 7.23 -19.04 -4.22
N ARG A 210 8.37 -19.38 -3.60
CA ARG A 210 9.42 -20.20 -4.22
C ARG A 210 9.00 -21.65 -4.39
N ILE A 211 8.16 -22.17 -3.49
CA ILE A 211 7.63 -23.54 -3.59
C ILE A 211 6.56 -23.62 -4.68
N TYR A 212 5.73 -22.59 -4.83
CA TYR A 212 4.54 -22.58 -5.68
C TYR A 212 4.58 -21.54 -6.82
N PRO A 213 5.67 -21.40 -7.60
CA PRO A 213 5.79 -20.36 -8.62
C PRO A 213 4.76 -20.58 -9.74
N GLY A 214 4.12 -19.50 -10.20
CA GLY A 214 3.16 -19.54 -11.31
C GLY A 214 1.89 -20.36 -11.07
N SER A 215 1.63 -20.77 -9.82
CA SER A 215 0.52 -21.65 -9.46
C SER A 215 -0.69 -20.88 -8.90
N GLN A 216 -1.85 -21.52 -8.84
CA GLN A 216 -3.04 -20.92 -8.23
C GLN A 216 -2.88 -20.79 -6.70
N GLU A 217 -2.10 -21.66 -6.07
CA GLU A 217 -1.80 -21.63 -4.65
C GLU A 217 -1.12 -20.33 -4.23
N LEU A 218 -0.11 -19.90 -5.00
CA LEU A 218 0.54 -18.61 -4.77
C LEU A 218 -0.41 -17.44 -5.00
N ARG A 219 -1.27 -17.53 -6.02
CA ARG A 219 -2.27 -16.50 -6.31
C ARG A 219 -3.26 -16.36 -5.16
N ASP A 220 -3.73 -17.48 -4.60
CA ASP A 220 -4.62 -17.51 -3.45
C ASP A 220 -3.93 -16.89 -2.21
N ALA A 221 -2.70 -17.29 -1.89
CA ALA A 221 -1.96 -16.75 -0.74
C ALA A 221 -1.75 -15.22 -0.83
N CYS A 222 -1.35 -14.74 -2.00
CA CYS A 222 -1.18 -13.31 -2.26
C CYS A 222 -2.51 -12.55 -2.24
N PHE A 223 -3.57 -13.11 -2.83
CA PHE A 223 -4.90 -12.49 -2.83
C PHE A 223 -5.50 -12.42 -1.42
N TYR A 224 -5.31 -13.46 -0.62
CA TYR A 224 -5.69 -13.47 0.79
C TYR A 224 -5.00 -12.34 1.58
N ARG A 225 -3.66 -12.21 1.47
CA ARG A 225 -2.91 -11.10 2.10
C ARG A 225 -3.36 -9.75 1.59
N PHE A 226 -3.58 -9.64 0.28
CA PHE A 226 -4.10 -8.42 -0.35
C PHE A 226 -5.45 -8.00 0.23
N CYS A 227 -6.39 -8.93 0.41
CA CYS A 227 -7.70 -8.61 0.98
C CYS A 227 -7.60 -8.14 2.44
N LYS A 228 -6.70 -8.73 3.25
CA LYS A 228 -6.44 -8.24 4.62
C LYS A 228 -5.85 -6.82 4.64
N ALA A 229 -5.01 -6.49 3.65
CA ALA A 229 -4.44 -5.15 3.52
C ALA A 229 -5.40 -4.12 2.91
N GLU A 230 -6.40 -4.56 2.13
CA GLU A 230 -7.38 -3.72 1.43
C GLU A 230 -8.82 -4.15 1.81
N PRO A 231 -9.34 -3.73 2.98
CA PRO A 231 -10.63 -4.20 3.52
C PRO A 231 -11.84 -3.96 2.62
N LEU A 232 -11.75 -3.01 1.67
CA LEU A 232 -12.76 -2.81 0.63
C LEU A 232 -13.06 -4.12 -0.13
N MET A 233 -12.08 -4.98 -0.32
CA MET A 233 -12.27 -6.27 -0.99
C MET A 233 -13.25 -7.17 -0.24
N PHE A 234 -13.26 -7.16 1.09
CA PHE A 234 -14.23 -7.92 1.88
C PHE A 234 -15.65 -7.43 1.61
N ALA A 235 -15.87 -6.11 1.56
CA ALA A 235 -17.18 -5.53 1.28
C ALA A 235 -17.64 -5.83 -0.17
N ILE A 236 -16.73 -5.79 -1.15
CA ILE A 236 -17.05 -6.20 -2.52
C ILE A 236 -17.46 -7.69 -2.57
N CYS A 237 -16.73 -8.55 -1.86
CA CYS A 237 -17.05 -9.98 -1.83
C CYS A 237 -18.40 -10.25 -1.14
N SER A 238 -18.63 -9.68 0.04
CA SER A 238 -19.86 -9.90 0.83
C SER A 238 -21.10 -9.28 0.20
N ASP A 239 -20.98 -8.07 -0.35
CA ASP A 239 -22.16 -7.29 -0.74
C ASP A 239 -22.50 -7.46 -2.22
N LEU A 240 -21.53 -7.88 -3.05
CA LEU A 240 -21.72 -8.02 -4.49
C LEU A 240 -21.47 -9.43 -5.01
N LEU A 241 -20.30 -10.03 -4.72
CA LEU A 241 -19.94 -11.31 -5.35
C LEU A 241 -20.73 -12.48 -4.79
N ILE A 242 -20.74 -12.69 -3.47
CA ILE A 242 -21.44 -13.79 -2.82
C ILE A 242 -22.95 -13.76 -3.14
N PRO A 243 -23.66 -12.61 -3.06
CA PRO A 243 -25.07 -12.54 -3.45
C PRO A 243 -25.32 -12.86 -4.92
N ALA A 244 -24.35 -12.59 -5.80
CA ALA A 244 -24.44 -12.87 -7.23
C ALA A 244 -23.87 -14.24 -7.64
N ILE A 245 -23.42 -15.07 -6.69
CA ILE A 245 -22.69 -16.32 -6.97
C ILE A 245 -23.52 -17.30 -7.79
N GLY A 246 -24.83 -17.38 -7.54
CA GLY A 246 -25.76 -18.25 -8.27
C GLY A 246 -25.95 -17.86 -9.74
N TYR A 247 -25.72 -16.60 -10.09
CA TYR A 247 -25.73 -16.15 -11.49
C TYR A 247 -24.39 -16.37 -12.20
N GLY A 248 -23.31 -16.57 -11.44
CA GLY A 248 -21.95 -16.78 -11.94
C GLY A 248 -21.31 -15.58 -12.63
N ARG A 249 -21.96 -14.41 -12.61
CA ARG A 249 -21.52 -13.20 -13.31
C ARG A 249 -22.05 -11.91 -12.69
N LEU A 250 -21.29 -10.82 -12.86
CA LEU A 250 -21.67 -9.47 -12.45
C LEU A 250 -21.21 -8.43 -13.48
N ASP A 251 -22.06 -7.46 -13.80
CA ASP A 251 -21.67 -6.35 -14.68
C ASP A 251 -20.70 -5.42 -13.95
N ARG A 252 -19.63 -4.97 -14.62
CA ARG A 252 -18.62 -4.06 -14.03
C ARG A 252 -19.23 -2.73 -13.57
N SER A 253 -20.35 -2.30 -14.15
CA SER A 253 -21.08 -1.11 -13.71
C SER A 253 -21.62 -1.27 -12.29
N LYS A 254 -21.96 -2.48 -11.84
CA LYS A 254 -22.47 -2.73 -10.48
C LYS A 254 -21.43 -2.44 -9.41
N ILE A 255 -20.16 -2.76 -9.66
CA ILE A 255 -19.05 -2.38 -8.78
C ILE A 255 -18.95 -0.86 -8.71
N ARG A 256 -19.02 -0.17 -9.86
CA ARG A 256 -18.99 1.30 -9.89
C ARG A 256 -20.18 1.91 -9.14
N GLU A 257 -21.41 1.44 -9.38
CA GLU A 257 -22.62 1.89 -8.70
C GLU A 257 -22.50 1.73 -7.18
N TYR A 258 -22.02 0.56 -6.73
CA TYR A 258 -21.74 0.29 -5.31
C TYR A 258 -20.75 1.31 -4.72
N LEU A 259 -19.63 1.55 -5.40
CA LEU A 259 -18.63 2.50 -4.93
C LEU A 259 -19.14 3.94 -4.95
N VAL A 260 -19.93 4.37 -5.94
CA VAL A 260 -20.54 5.71 -5.96
C VAL A 260 -21.49 5.88 -4.77
N ARG A 261 -22.31 4.86 -4.47
CA ARG A 261 -23.24 4.91 -3.35
C ARG A 261 -22.50 4.97 -2.01
N ARG A 262 -21.41 4.23 -1.86
CA ARG A 262 -20.62 4.17 -0.61
C ARG A 262 -19.68 5.37 -0.43
N TYR A 263 -19.17 5.92 -1.52
CA TYR A 263 -18.19 7.02 -1.54
C TYR A 263 -18.57 8.11 -2.55
N PRO A 264 -19.69 8.83 -2.34
CA PRO A 264 -20.26 9.75 -3.34
C PRO A 264 -19.32 10.90 -3.73
N SER A 265 -18.46 11.33 -2.81
CA SER A 265 -17.51 12.44 -3.03
C SER A 265 -16.16 12.00 -3.62
N ALA A 266 -15.93 10.69 -3.82
CA ALA A 266 -14.65 10.19 -4.27
C ALA A 266 -14.43 10.43 -5.78
N LYS A 267 -13.29 11.03 -6.13
CA LYS A 267 -12.93 11.32 -7.53
C LYS A 267 -12.32 10.13 -8.28
N VAL A 268 -11.99 9.05 -7.57
CA VAL A 268 -11.20 7.91 -8.08
C VAL A 268 -12.02 6.64 -8.29
N ILE A 269 -13.36 6.73 -8.28
CA ILE A 269 -14.27 5.58 -8.37
C ILE A 269 -13.95 4.67 -9.56
N ASN A 270 -13.77 5.25 -10.76
CA ASN A 270 -13.51 4.45 -11.96
C ASN A 270 -12.17 3.71 -11.90
N LEU A 271 -11.14 4.35 -11.34
CA LEU A 271 -9.83 3.72 -11.15
C LEU A 271 -9.92 2.59 -10.12
N SER A 272 -10.66 2.83 -9.03
CA SER A 272 -10.84 1.82 -7.98
C SER A 272 -11.65 0.62 -8.46
N ALA A 273 -12.76 0.84 -9.18
CA ALA A 273 -13.53 -0.24 -9.79
C ALA A 273 -12.66 -1.10 -10.73
N LYS A 274 -11.80 -0.46 -11.55
CA LYS A 274 -10.84 -1.16 -12.40
C LYS A 274 -9.81 -1.95 -11.57
N ALA A 275 -9.29 -1.36 -10.50
CA ALA A 275 -8.33 -2.00 -9.61
C ALA A 275 -8.93 -3.23 -8.89
N ILE A 276 -10.18 -3.16 -8.45
CA ILE A 276 -10.91 -4.28 -7.84
C ILE A 276 -11.01 -5.44 -8.82
N VAL A 277 -11.48 -5.18 -10.05
CA VAL A 277 -11.58 -6.22 -11.10
C VAL A 277 -10.20 -6.81 -11.41
N ASN A 278 -9.17 -5.97 -11.57
CA ASN A 278 -7.81 -6.44 -11.81
C ASN A 278 -7.28 -7.31 -10.66
N SER A 279 -7.64 -7.01 -9.41
CA SER A 279 -7.21 -7.79 -8.23
C SER A 279 -7.88 -9.16 -8.20
N LEU A 280 -9.19 -9.22 -8.49
CA LEU A 280 -9.94 -10.49 -8.60
C LEU A 280 -9.37 -11.38 -9.71
N VAL A 281 -9.08 -10.78 -10.87
CA VAL A 281 -8.47 -11.50 -11.99
C VAL A 281 -7.05 -11.95 -11.64
N ALA A 282 -6.23 -11.09 -11.03
CA ALA A 282 -4.86 -11.42 -10.63
C ALA A 282 -4.80 -12.54 -9.59
N GLY A 283 -5.74 -12.58 -8.65
CA GLY A 283 -5.89 -13.66 -7.67
C GLY A 283 -6.47 -14.96 -8.23
N GLY A 284 -6.94 -14.98 -9.48
CA GLY A 284 -7.59 -16.16 -10.06
C GLY A 284 -8.98 -16.45 -9.51
N VAL A 285 -9.59 -15.46 -8.87
CA VAL A 285 -10.92 -15.55 -8.23
C VAL A 285 -12.03 -15.28 -9.24
N ALA A 286 -11.75 -14.47 -10.26
CA ALA A 286 -12.69 -14.16 -11.33
C ALA A 286 -12.00 -14.10 -12.69
N GLN A 287 -12.77 -14.32 -13.74
CA GLN A 287 -12.42 -13.93 -15.11
C GLN A 287 -13.15 -12.65 -15.47
N SER A 288 -12.66 -11.90 -16.46
CA SER A 288 -13.32 -10.67 -16.86
C SER A 288 -13.15 -10.33 -18.33
N ASP A 289 -14.24 -9.85 -18.94
CA ASP A 289 -14.24 -9.25 -20.27
C ASP A 289 -14.40 -7.71 -20.16
N ARG A 290 -14.74 -7.01 -21.25
CA ARG A 290 -14.90 -5.55 -21.25
C ARG A 290 -16.06 -5.05 -20.38
N LYS A 291 -17.13 -5.83 -20.20
CA LYS A 291 -18.40 -5.43 -19.58
C LYS A 291 -18.68 -6.16 -18.26
N LYS A 292 -18.24 -7.41 -18.11
CA LYS A 292 -18.64 -8.32 -17.03
C LYS A 292 -17.43 -8.96 -16.35
N ILE A 293 -17.66 -9.41 -15.13
CA ILE A 293 -16.83 -10.38 -14.44
C ILE A 293 -17.61 -11.68 -14.30
N CYS A 294 -16.93 -12.81 -14.48
CA CYS A 294 -17.47 -14.15 -14.30
C CYS A 294 -16.71 -14.83 -13.17
N PHE A 295 -17.43 -15.48 -12.26
CA PHE A 295 -16.86 -16.09 -11.06
C PHE A 295 -17.82 -17.15 -10.54
N SER A 296 -17.29 -18.13 -9.81
CA SER A 296 -18.05 -19.19 -9.15
C SER A 296 -17.37 -19.53 -7.84
N TYR A 297 -18.04 -20.34 -7.01
CA TYR A 297 -17.30 -21.04 -5.97
C TYR A 297 -16.22 -21.91 -6.61
N ARG A 298 -15.08 -22.00 -5.91
CA ARG A 298 -13.92 -22.82 -6.28
C ARG A 298 -13.63 -23.81 -5.15
N ASP A 299 -13.09 -24.96 -5.48
CA ASP A 299 -12.62 -25.87 -4.44
C ASP A 299 -11.30 -25.33 -3.86
N PRO A 300 -11.13 -25.30 -2.53
CA PRO A 300 -9.90 -24.84 -1.91
C PRO A 300 -8.76 -25.83 -2.21
N LEU A 301 -7.65 -25.33 -2.74
CA LEU A 301 -6.42 -26.13 -2.88
C LEU A 301 -5.79 -26.33 -1.50
N MET A 302 -5.23 -27.51 -1.24
CA MET A 302 -4.75 -27.89 0.09
C MET A 302 -3.67 -26.94 0.62
N ALA A 303 -2.69 -26.57 -0.20
CA ALA A 303 -1.66 -25.64 0.23
C ALA A 303 -2.22 -24.22 0.44
N SER A 304 -3.17 -23.77 -0.39
CA SER A 304 -3.87 -22.48 -0.18
C SER A 304 -4.63 -22.45 1.13
N LEU A 305 -5.42 -23.51 1.40
CA LEU A 305 -6.23 -23.65 2.60
C LEU A 305 -5.36 -23.71 3.85
N ALA A 306 -4.29 -24.52 3.82
CA ALA A 306 -3.34 -24.60 4.91
C ALA A 306 -2.68 -23.25 5.18
N PHE A 307 -2.21 -22.55 4.14
CA PHE A 307 -1.60 -21.22 4.29
C PHE A 307 -2.57 -20.21 4.89
N ALA A 308 -3.83 -20.19 4.43
CA ALA A 308 -4.85 -19.30 4.97
C ALA A 308 -5.20 -19.64 6.44
N ILE A 309 -5.39 -20.91 6.78
CA ILE A 309 -5.64 -21.36 8.17
C ILE A 309 -4.50 -20.93 9.09
N HIS A 310 -3.24 -21.20 8.73
CA HIS A 310 -2.10 -20.84 9.57
C HIS A 310 -1.81 -19.34 9.56
N SER A 311 -2.36 -18.59 8.59
CA SER A 311 -2.34 -17.13 8.62
C SER A 311 -3.43 -16.51 9.50
N GLU A 312 -4.60 -17.15 9.62
CA GLU A 312 -5.68 -16.73 10.53
C GLU A 312 -5.38 -17.13 11.98
N PHE A 313 -4.74 -18.29 12.16
CA PHE A 313 -4.42 -18.90 13.44
C PHE A 313 -2.91 -19.13 13.58
N PRO A 314 -2.12 -18.05 13.80
CA PRO A 314 -0.66 -18.10 13.71
C PRO A 314 0.01 -18.87 14.84
N GLN A 315 -0.67 -19.04 15.98
CA GLN A 315 -0.15 -19.80 17.10
C GLN A 315 -0.63 -21.26 17.01
N PRO A 316 0.25 -22.26 17.23
CA PRO A 316 -0.18 -23.64 17.38
C PRO A 316 -1.23 -23.75 18.51
N GLY A 317 -2.35 -24.40 18.22
CA GLY A 317 -3.46 -24.42 19.17
C GLY A 317 -4.72 -25.10 18.63
N MET A 318 -5.74 -25.11 19.48
CA MET A 318 -7.07 -25.65 19.17
C MET A 318 -8.02 -24.52 18.83
N TYR A 319 -8.69 -24.62 17.69
CA TYR A 319 -9.53 -23.56 17.13
C TYR A 319 -10.87 -24.12 16.68
N ASP A 320 -11.92 -23.31 16.84
CA ASP A 320 -13.27 -23.64 16.41
C ASP A 320 -13.39 -23.54 14.88
N ILE A 321 -13.95 -24.58 14.25
CA ILE A 321 -14.16 -24.65 12.80
C ILE A 321 -15.09 -23.51 12.35
N SER A 322 -16.08 -23.14 13.16
CA SER A 322 -17.02 -22.05 12.85
C SER A 322 -16.33 -20.69 12.78
N THR A 323 -15.19 -20.49 13.46
CA THR A 323 -14.41 -19.25 13.35
C THR A 323 -13.81 -19.12 11.95
N LEU A 324 -13.31 -20.23 11.38
CA LEU A 324 -12.80 -20.26 10.01
C LEU A 324 -13.93 -20.11 8.99
N GLU A 325 -15.02 -20.87 9.14
CA GLU A 325 -16.19 -20.83 8.24
C GLU A 325 -16.81 -19.42 8.18
N ASN A 326 -16.75 -18.66 9.29
CA ASN A 326 -17.28 -17.31 9.36
C ASN A 326 -16.30 -16.20 9.00
N SER A 327 -15.00 -16.50 8.84
CA SER A 327 -13.99 -15.51 8.50
C SER A 327 -14.32 -14.80 7.18
N THR A 328 -14.34 -13.48 7.20
CA THR A 328 -14.55 -12.66 5.99
C THR A 328 -13.41 -12.84 4.99
N ALA A 329 -12.20 -13.13 5.48
CA ALA A 329 -11.05 -13.39 4.63
C ALA A 329 -11.19 -14.71 3.87
N ILE A 330 -11.66 -15.77 4.53
CA ILE A 330 -11.95 -17.06 3.90
C ILE A 330 -13.11 -16.94 2.90
N LYS A 331 -14.20 -16.26 3.28
CA LYS A 331 -15.33 -16.01 2.36
C LYS A 331 -14.91 -15.23 1.12
N ALA A 332 -13.99 -14.27 1.25
CA ALA A 332 -13.49 -13.49 0.12
C ALA A 332 -12.69 -14.32 -0.91
N MET A 333 -12.19 -15.50 -0.53
CA MET A 333 -11.53 -16.42 -1.46
C MET A 333 -12.50 -17.06 -2.46
N LEU A 334 -13.81 -16.93 -2.25
CA LEU A 334 -14.86 -17.64 -2.99
C LEU A 334 -14.62 -19.15 -3.03
N TRP A 335 -14.11 -19.72 -1.92
CA TRP A 335 -14.08 -21.17 -1.77
C TRP A 335 -15.47 -21.69 -1.46
N ASN A 336 -15.79 -22.87 -2.00
CA ASN A 336 -17.05 -23.54 -1.73
C ASN A 336 -17.14 -23.85 -0.22
N PRO A 337 -18.14 -23.31 0.51
CA PRO A 337 -18.29 -23.57 1.94
C PRO A 337 -18.36 -25.06 2.28
N ASP A 338 -19.01 -25.86 1.43
CA ASP A 338 -19.19 -27.31 1.65
C ASP A 338 -17.87 -28.09 1.52
N LYS A 339 -16.84 -27.47 0.94
CA LYS A 339 -15.51 -28.07 0.76
C LYS A 339 -14.52 -27.70 1.85
N LEU A 340 -14.85 -26.75 2.73
CA LEU A 340 -13.96 -26.33 3.82
C LEU A 340 -13.73 -27.45 4.83
N LEU A 341 -14.81 -28.04 5.36
CA LEU A 341 -14.69 -29.12 6.34
C LEU A 341 -13.97 -30.37 5.78
N PRO A 342 -14.33 -30.91 4.59
CA PRO A 342 -13.54 -31.96 3.96
C PRO A 342 -12.06 -31.58 3.78
N GLY A 343 -11.78 -30.32 3.41
CA GLY A 343 -10.41 -29.82 3.31
C GLY A 343 -9.66 -29.84 4.64
N ILE A 344 -10.31 -29.49 5.75
CA ILE A 344 -9.72 -29.56 7.11
C ILE A 344 -9.35 -31.02 7.46
N TYR A 345 -10.24 -31.97 7.17
CA TYR A 345 -9.93 -33.40 7.36
C TYR A 345 -8.78 -33.87 6.49
N GLU A 346 -8.71 -33.41 5.24
CA GLU A 346 -7.63 -33.76 4.34
C GLU A 346 -6.28 -33.19 4.80
N LEU A 347 -6.25 -31.95 5.30
CA LEU A 347 -5.06 -31.38 5.93
C LEU A 347 -4.61 -32.20 7.16
N ARG A 348 -5.54 -32.76 7.91
CA ARG A 348 -5.23 -33.67 9.02
C ARG A 348 -4.69 -35.01 8.53
N ASN A 349 -5.26 -35.59 7.48
CA ASN A 349 -4.77 -36.83 6.87
C ASN A 349 -3.35 -36.67 6.31
N GLN A 350 -3.06 -35.50 5.75
CA GLN A 350 -1.73 -35.14 5.29
C GLN A 350 -0.77 -34.83 6.45
N GLY A 351 -1.23 -34.82 7.71
CA GLY A 351 -0.40 -34.52 8.87
C GLY A 351 -0.01 -33.06 9.00
N ILE A 352 -0.69 -32.14 8.31
CA ILE A 352 -0.53 -30.69 8.46
C ILE A 352 -1.23 -30.23 9.73
N LEU A 353 -2.49 -30.64 9.90
CA LEU A 353 -3.22 -30.47 11.16
C LEU A 353 -3.00 -31.68 12.08
N ALA A 354 -2.95 -31.45 13.38
CA ALA A 354 -2.73 -32.51 14.37
C ALA A 354 -4.00 -33.34 14.62
N LYS A 355 -5.16 -32.67 14.71
CA LYS A 355 -6.44 -33.29 15.06
C LYS A 355 -7.62 -32.50 14.49
N VAL A 356 -8.71 -33.21 14.22
CA VAL A 356 -10.04 -32.66 13.94
C VAL A 356 -11.04 -33.43 14.81
N SER A 357 -12.01 -32.73 15.39
CA SER A 357 -13.00 -33.29 16.31
C SER A 357 -14.34 -32.59 16.11
N GLU A 358 -15.41 -33.37 15.95
CA GLU A 358 -16.79 -32.88 15.82
C GLU A 358 -17.67 -33.65 16.81
N ILE A 359 -17.61 -33.28 18.09
CA ILE A 359 -18.38 -33.94 19.16
C ILE A 359 -19.41 -32.95 19.70
N ASP A 360 -20.67 -33.36 19.74
CA ASP A 360 -21.81 -32.53 20.17
C ASP A 360 -21.87 -31.17 19.47
N ARG A 361 -21.62 -30.08 20.21
CA ARG A 361 -21.57 -28.70 19.71
C ARG A 361 -20.14 -28.21 19.45
N PHE A 362 -19.13 -29.01 19.77
CA PHE A 362 -17.73 -28.63 19.66
C PHE A 362 -17.12 -29.19 18.37
N ARG A 363 -17.06 -28.33 17.35
CA ARG A 363 -16.39 -28.58 16.07
C ARG A 363 -15.07 -27.83 16.07
N GLN A 364 -13.96 -28.55 16.15
CA GLN A 364 -12.63 -27.95 16.33
C GLN A 364 -11.55 -28.69 15.55
N PHE A 365 -10.50 -27.95 15.21
CA PHE A 365 -9.27 -28.48 14.64
C PHE A 365 -8.06 -27.99 15.45
N THR A 366 -6.94 -28.70 15.36
CA THR A 366 -5.71 -28.38 16.07
C THR A 366 -4.57 -28.14 15.09
N THR A 367 -4.03 -26.93 15.08
CA THR A 367 -2.78 -26.60 14.38
C THR A 367 -1.59 -26.96 15.26
N LYS A 368 -0.50 -27.44 14.65
CA LYS A 368 0.75 -27.76 15.35
C LYS A 368 1.96 -27.01 14.82
N PHE A 369 1.79 -26.30 13.71
CA PHE A 369 2.83 -25.50 13.08
C PHE A 369 2.49 -24.03 13.24
N THR A 370 3.52 -23.21 13.38
CA THR A 370 3.50 -21.80 12.94
C THR A 370 3.43 -21.74 11.41
N ILE A 371 3.17 -20.56 10.84
CA ILE A 371 3.12 -20.42 9.38
C ILE A 371 4.51 -20.66 8.75
N GLU A 372 5.58 -20.28 9.41
CA GLU A 372 6.96 -20.53 8.97
C GLU A 372 7.26 -22.03 8.94
N GLU A 373 6.90 -22.76 10.02
CA GLU A 373 7.07 -24.21 10.09
C GLU A 373 6.22 -24.95 9.06
N LEU A 374 5.00 -24.48 8.78
CA LEU A 374 4.15 -25.04 7.73
C LEU A 374 4.84 -24.96 6.36
N VAL A 375 5.42 -23.80 6.04
CA VAL A 375 6.04 -23.59 4.73
C VAL A 375 7.32 -24.42 4.62
N GLU A 376 8.08 -24.57 5.71
CA GLU A 376 9.21 -25.48 5.76
C GLU A 376 8.79 -26.95 5.57
N TYR A 377 7.66 -27.35 6.18
CA TYR A 377 7.07 -28.67 5.96
C TYR A 377 6.71 -28.92 4.48
N PHE A 378 6.14 -27.93 3.79
CA PHE A 378 5.88 -28.03 2.35
C PHE A 378 7.15 -28.16 1.52
N ARG A 379 8.20 -27.41 1.88
CA ARG A 379 9.51 -27.49 1.20
C ARG A 379 10.07 -28.90 1.28
N GLN A 380 10.10 -29.50 2.48
CA GLN A 380 10.65 -30.84 2.70
C GLN A 380 9.89 -31.92 1.94
N ARG A 381 8.55 -31.83 1.87
CA ARG A 381 7.72 -32.81 1.16
C ARG A 381 7.77 -32.74 -0.35
N ARG A 382 8.20 -31.62 -0.95
CA ARG A 382 8.38 -31.51 -2.40
C ARG A 382 9.76 -31.94 -2.89
N ILE A 383 10.72 -32.11 -1.97
CA ILE A 383 12.07 -32.60 -2.28
C ILE A 383 12.12 -34.13 -2.34
N ILE A 384 11.10 -34.80 -1.79
CA ILE A 384 10.83 -36.24 -1.88
C ILE A 384 9.85 -36.46 -3.02
#